data_AF-A0A8T5B331-F1
#
_entry.id   AF-A0A8T5B331-F1
#
_cell.length_a   1.000
_cell.length_b   1.000
_cell.length_c   1.000
_cell.angle_alpha   90.00
_cell.angle_beta   90.00
_cell.angle_gamma   90.00
#
_symmetry.space_group_name_H-M   'P 1'
#
loop_
_entity.id
_entity.type
_entity.pdbx_description
1 polymer ?
#
loop_
_entity_poly.entity_id
_entity_poly.type
_entity_poly.pdbx_seq_one_letter_code
_entity_poly.pdbx_strand_id
1 'polypeptide(L)'
;MELSKRYLFHPDSITVMAEVFKGELVRAIESLRRPGRRYFLRANTLKVSAEELASRLGYLGIPIYRHECIDEALYMNVEGPLPIPEAGKRVVVD
;
A
#
# COMPACT_ATOMS: atom_id res chain seq x y z
N MET A 1 -17.66 -16.40 -8.70
CA MET A 1 -18.14 -15.20 -9.44
C MET A 1 -18.43 -14.01 -8.53
N GLU A 2 -19.04 -14.20 -7.35
CA GLU A 2 -19.40 -13.08 -6.44
C GLU A 2 -18.19 -12.24 -5.97
N LEU A 3 -17.12 -12.89 -5.51
CA LEU A 3 -15.88 -12.20 -5.09
C LEU A 3 -15.20 -11.43 -6.23
N SER A 4 -15.20 -11.99 -7.44
CA SER A 4 -14.61 -11.33 -8.62
C SER A 4 -15.31 -10.00 -8.93
N LYS A 5 -16.65 -9.98 -8.96
CA LYS A 5 -17.42 -8.76 -9.18
C LYS A 5 -17.25 -7.75 -8.04
N ARG A 6 -17.25 -8.22 -6.79
CA ARG A 6 -17.16 -7.38 -5.59
C ARG A 6 -15.80 -6.71 -5.43
N TYR A 7 -14.72 -7.43 -5.75
CA TYR A 7 -13.36 -7.00 -5.51
C TYR A 7 -12.59 -6.60 -6.78
N LEU A 8 -13.20 -6.72 -7.97
CA LEU A 8 -12.65 -6.34 -9.27
C LEU A 8 -11.39 -7.13 -9.66
N PHE A 9 -11.31 -8.39 -9.25
CA PHE A 9 -10.25 -9.31 -9.69
C PHE A 9 -10.80 -10.27 -10.75
N HIS A 10 -9.94 -10.71 -11.66
CA HIS A 10 -10.30 -11.75 -12.63
C HIS A 10 -10.70 -13.05 -11.90
N PRO A 11 -11.74 -13.79 -12.36
CA PRO A 11 -12.17 -15.03 -11.71
C PRO A 11 -11.05 -16.06 -11.50
N ASP A 12 -10.14 -16.18 -12.47
CA ASP A 12 -9.02 -17.12 -12.38
C ASP A 12 -8.03 -16.71 -11.27
N SER A 13 -7.79 -15.41 -11.10
CA SER A 13 -6.96 -14.90 -10.01
C SER A 13 -7.57 -15.25 -8.64
N ILE A 14 -8.90 -15.14 -8.49
CA ILE A 14 -9.59 -15.53 -7.26
C ILE A 14 -9.44 -17.03 -7.00
N THR A 15 -9.52 -17.86 -8.04
CA THR A 15 -9.38 -19.32 -7.93
C THR A 15 -8.00 -19.70 -7.42
N VAL A 16 -6.94 -19.17 -8.04
CA VAL A 16 -5.55 -19.42 -7.61
C VAL A 16 -5.31 -18.88 -6.20
N MET A 17 -5.81 -17.69 -5.88
CA MET A 17 -5.69 -17.12 -4.53
C MET A 17 -6.44 -17.96 -3.48
N ALA A 18 -7.58 -18.56 -3.82
CA ALA A 18 -8.33 -19.40 -2.89
C ALA A 18 -7.55 -20.65 -2.47
N GLU A 19 -6.78 -21.25 -3.39
CA GLU A 19 -5.93 -22.41 -3.10
C GLU A 19 -4.79 -22.07 -2.13
N VAL A 20 -4.20 -20.88 -2.29
CA VAL A 20 -3.06 -20.42 -1.47
C VAL A 20 -3.51 -19.88 -0.11
N PHE A 21 -4.46 -18.94 -0.10
CA PHE A 21 -4.85 -18.21 1.10
C PHE A 21 -5.96 -18.90 1.90
N LYS A 22 -6.69 -19.84 1.29
CA LYS A 22 -7.73 -20.66 1.95
C LYS A 22 -8.70 -19.78 2.76
N GLY A 23 -8.80 -20.00 4.07
CA GLY A 23 -9.69 -19.24 4.97
C GLY A 23 -9.36 -17.74 5.06
N GLU A 24 -8.16 -17.32 4.68
CA GLU A 24 -7.73 -15.91 4.71
C GLU A 24 -7.94 -15.19 3.36
N LEU A 25 -8.56 -15.84 2.37
CA LEU A 25 -8.76 -15.30 1.02
C LEU A 25 -9.34 -13.88 1.02
N VAL A 26 -10.43 -13.66 1.77
CA VAL A 26 -11.12 -12.36 1.81
C VAL A 26 -10.21 -11.28 2.37
N ARG A 27 -9.47 -11.57 3.45
CA ARG A 27 -8.53 -10.63 4.07
C ARG A 27 -7.37 -10.30 3.15
N ALA A 28 -6.83 -11.28 2.42
CA ALA A 28 -5.78 -11.07 1.44
C ALA A 28 -6.24 -10.13 0.31
N ILE A 29 -7.41 -10.41 -0.27
CA ILE A 29 -8.01 -9.58 -1.32
C ILE A 29 -8.27 -8.16 -0.83
N GLU A 30 -8.82 -8.00 0.38
CA GLU A 30 -9.06 -6.69 0.98
C GLU A 30 -7.78 -5.90 1.25
N SER A 31 -6.72 -6.58 1.65
CA SER A 31 -5.40 -5.97 1.83
C SER A 31 -4.80 -5.53 0.50
N LEU A 32 -4.91 -6.34 -0.56
CA LEU A 32 -4.38 -6.01 -1.89
C LEU A 32 -5.07 -4.80 -2.53
N ARG A 33 -6.34 -4.55 -2.19
CA ARG A 33 -7.08 -3.37 -2.66
C ARG A 33 -6.69 -2.07 -1.98
N ARG A 34 -5.92 -2.14 -0.91
CA ARG A 34 -5.49 -0.96 -0.15
C ARG A 34 -4.00 -0.76 -0.35
N PRO A 35 -3.52 0.51 -0.43
CA PRO A 35 -2.10 0.74 -0.34
C PRO A 35 -1.58 0.21 1.00
N GLY A 36 -0.33 -0.26 1.02
CA GLY A 36 0.32 -0.66 2.27
C GLY A 36 0.33 0.49 3.28
N ARG A 37 0.25 0.19 4.57
CA ARG A 37 0.24 1.23 5.63
C ARG A 37 1.54 2.03 5.72
N ARG A 38 2.65 1.44 5.27
CA ARG A 38 3.99 2.02 5.26
C ARG A 38 4.50 2.04 3.83
N TYR A 39 4.84 3.23 3.33
CA TYR A 39 5.51 3.38 2.04
C TYR A 39 7.02 3.41 2.26
N PHE A 40 7.70 2.33 1.84
CA PHE A 40 9.12 2.14 2.10
C PHE A 40 10.02 2.79 1.04
N LEU A 41 11.14 3.31 1.51
CA LEU A 41 12.24 3.88 0.75
C LEU A 41 13.53 3.22 1.23
N ARG A 42 14.43 2.89 0.29
CA ARG A 42 15.78 2.42 0.64
C ARG A 42 16.76 3.57 0.53
N ALA A 43 17.46 3.86 1.62
CA ALA A 43 18.60 4.77 1.60
C ALA A 43 19.69 4.18 0.71
N ASN A 44 20.17 4.97 -0.25
CA ASN A 44 21.32 4.58 -1.04
C ASN A 44 22.59 4.88 -0.23
N THR A 45 23.02 3.91 0.58
CA THR A 45 24.17 4.02 1.51
C THR A 45 25.52 4.25 0.82
N LEU A 46 25.61 4.05 -0.50
CA LEU A 46 26.77 4.47 -1.29
C LEU A 46 26.88 5.99 -1.44
N LYS A 47 25.79 6.72 -1.17
CA LYS A 47 25.68 8.18 -1.34
C LYS A 47 25.31 8.93 -0.06
N VAL A 48 24.52 8.32 0.81
CA VAL A 48 23.97 8.97 2.02
C VAL A 48 23.56 7.91 3.06
N SER A 49 23.81 8.15 4.34
CA SER A 49 23.32 7.27 5.40
C SER A 49 21.79 7.40 5.55
N ALA A 50 21.12 6.38 6.11
CA ALA A 50 19.68 6.46 6.36
C ALA A 50 19.32 7.58 7.36
N GLU A 51 20.18 7.84 8.34
CA GLU A 51 20.01 8.90 9.33
C GLU A 51 20.13 10.30 8.70
N GLU A 52 21.14 10.50 7.86
CA GLU A 52 21.32 11.78 7.15
C GLU A 52 20.16 12.03 6.17
N LEU A 53 19.72 10.99 5.44
CA LEU A 53 18.56 11.09 4.56
C LEU A 53 17.28 11.41 5.35
N ALA A 54 17.05 10.75 6.48
CA ALA A 54 15.91 11.03 7.35
C ALA A 54 15.93 12.49 7.85
N SER A 55 17.09 12.99 8.25
CA SER A 55 17.27 14.36 8.72
C SER A 55 16.96 15.39 7.63
N ARG A 56 17.44 15.15 6.39
CA ARG A 56 17.17 16.02 5.24
C ARG A 56 15.68 16.04 4.87
N LEU A 57 15.02 14.88 4.85
CA LEU A 57 13.58 14.80 4.57
C LEU A 57 12.76 15.45 5.69
N GLY A 58 13.17 15.27 6.95
CA GLY A 58 12.55 15.93 8.10
C GLY A 58 12.67 17.45 8.03
N TYR A 59 13.81 17.98 7.60
CA TYR A 59 13.98 19.43 7.36
C TYR A 59 13.02 19.98 6.29
N LEU A 60 12.62 19.15 5.32
CA LEU A 60 11.62 19.47 4.31
C LEU A 60 10.17 19.28 4.80
N GLY A 61 9.97 18.92 6.07
CA GLY A 61 8.65 18.68 6.66
C GLY A 61 8.03 17.33 6.28
N ILE A 62 8.81 16.38 5.74
CA ILE A 62 8.32 15.05 5.38
C ILE A 62 8.45 14.11 6.60
N PRO A 63 7.33 13.56 7.12
CA PRO A 63 7.37 12.65 8.26
C PRO A 63 7.93 11.28 7.83
N ILE A 64 9.18 11.02 8.20
CA ILE A 64 9.94 9.83 7.82
C ILE A 64 10.39 9.07 9.08
N TYR A 65 10.30 7.75 9.03
CA TYR A 65 10.65 6.85 10.14
C TYR A 65 11.67 5.82 9.65
N ARG A 66 12.56 5.38 10.55
CA ARG A 66 13.50 4.27 10.29
C ARG A 66 12.83 2.95 10.62
N HIS A 67 13.11 1.91 9.84
CA HIS A 67 12.69 0.55 10.16
C HIS A 67 13.53 0.00 11.32
N GLU A 68 12.92 -0.80 12.21
CA GLU A 68 13.61 -1.26 13.42
C GLU A 68 14.72 -2.28 13.15
N CYS A 69 14.58 -3.07 12.09
CA CYS A 69 15.48 -4.20 11.79
C CYS A 69 16.30 -4.05 10.50
N ILE A 70 16.06 -3.01 9.69
CA ILE A 70 16.69 -2.84 8.38
C ILE A 70 17.28 -1.43 8.33
N ASP A 71 18.60 -1.35 8.43
CA ASP A 71 19.31 -0.09 8.66
C ASP A 71 19.10 0.93 7.54
N GLU A 72 19.04 0.47 6.29
CA GLU A 72 18.82 1.33 5.13
C GLU A 72 17.35 1.64 4.85
N ALA A 73 16.41 1.01 5.56
CA ALA A 73 14.99 1.17 5.28
C ALA A 73 14.38 2.34 6.05
N LEU A 74 13.76 3.23 5.28
CA LEU A 74 12.96 4.35 5.76
C LEU A 74 11.52 4.13 5.32
N TYR A 75 10.54 4.68 6.02
CA TYR A 75 9.16 4.66 5.59
C TYR A 75 8.38 5.92 5.98
N MET A 76 7.32 6.17 5.22
CA MET A 76 6.28 7.14 5.54
C MET A 76 4.98 6.38 5.84
N ASN A 77 4.15 6.91 6.73
CA ASN A 77 2.81 6.37 6.91
C ASN A 77 1.93 6.79 5.72
N VAL A 78 1.20 5.85 5.13
CA VAL A 78 0.25 6.16 4.08
C VAL A 78 -1.05 6.65 4.72
N GLU A 79 -1.40 7.89 4.44
CA GLU A 79 -2.66 8.48 4.90
C GLU A 79 -3.86 7.97 4.09
N GLY A 80 -5.01 7.87 4.77
CA GLY A 80 -6.28 7.53 4.16
C GLY A 80 -7.03 6.41 4.87
N PRO A 81 -8.12 5.92 4.26
CA PRO A 81 -8.63 6.32 2.94
C PRO A 81 -9.01 7.81 2.91
N LEU A 82 -8.77 8.47 1.78
CA LEU A 82 -9.24 9.84 1.50
C LEU A 82 -10.56 9.71 0.74
N PRO A 83 -11.73 9.63 1.42
CA PRO A 83 -12.99 9.41 0.75
C PRO A 83 -13.25 10.57 -0.22
N ILE A 84 -13.50 10.23 -1.48
CA ILE A 84 -13.95 11.21 -2.47
C ILE A 84 -15.45 11.41 -2.21
N PRO A 85 -15.93 12.65 -2.05
CA PRO A 85 -17.36 12.90 -1.88
C PRO A 85 -18.14 12.34 -3.07
N GLU A 86 -19.29 11.73 -2.80
CA GLU A 86 -20.15 11.22 -3.85
C GLU A 86 -20.64 12.39 -4.72
N ALA A 87 -20.20 12.44 -5.98
CA ALA A 87 -20.79 13.35 -6.94
C ALA A 87 -22.20 12.83 -7.28
N GLY A 88 -23.21 13.71 -7.25
CA GLY A 88 -24.62 13.36 -7.51
C GLY A 88 -24.93 12.84 -8.92
N LYS A 89 -23.91 12.60 -9.76
CA LYS A 89 -24.02 12.02 -11.09
C LYS A 89 -22.97 10.93 -11.26
N ARG A 90 -23.40 9.75 -11.72
CA ARG A 90 -22.54 8.60 -12.00
C ARG A 90 -22.36 8.46 -13.51
N VAL A 91 -21.13 8.57 -14.00
CA VAL A 91 -20.80 8.27 -15.39
C VAL A 91 -20.59 6.76 -15.50
N VAL A 92 -21.29 6.11 -16.43
CA VAL A 92 -21.12 4.70 -16.78
C VAL A 92 -20.50 4.66 -18.17
N VAL A 93 -19.38 3.98 -18.31
CA VAL A 93 -18.72 3.72 -19.60
C VAL A 93 -19.01 2.27 -19.97
N ASP A 94 -19.41 2.03 -21.21
CA ASP A 94 -19.74 0.71 -21.75
C ASP A 94 -18.50 -0.14 -22.10
#